data_AF-A0A3R5WE08-F1
#
_entry.id   AF-A0A3R5WE08-F1
#
_cell.length_a   1.000
_cell.length_b   1.000
_cell.length_c   1.000
_cell.angle_alpha   90.00
_cell.angle_beta   90.00
_cell.angle_gamma   90.00
#
_symmetry.space_group_name_H-M   'P 1'
#
loop_
_entity.id
_entity.type
_entity.pdbx_description
1 polymer ?
#
loop_
_entity_poly.entity_id
_entity_poly.type
_entity_poly.pdbx_seq_one_letter_code
_entity_poly.pdbx_strand_id
1 'polypeptide(L)'
;MDLMACYEASGACALQETIFTDFELAKQVCDRSTGFINSHSWLSSVGLPASTSPLPEWARLQLIDDLDVNNYFSLEDTCYNVTTPFMTATATNGFNNECGTIAHNTFTSADTIVCSIPTDCNGVRCCVDVPQLATSLEYKMIVDTCGNRLRLKVDKLETDISLHDYDFESSGKFSLYGLAEINYQVSNLLLSNQYEVTMSIKFCLNGDTSLACDQEYTIFNATVFDKESCNYNTSFKDSGFSLSTWLADKSLGLTNMSIVDADDLLQLLQIDDFMEYSNICNFTGSPYVGAVDGWNNVVSLSVT
;
A
#
# COMPACT_ATOMS: atom_id res chain seq x y z
N MET A 1 -8.18 -20.48 -11.14
CA MET A 1 -6.87 -19.96 -11.51
C MET A 1 -6.14 -21.02 -12.33
N ASP A 2 -5.79 -20.65 -13.56
CA ASP A 2 -4.91 -21.44 -14.43
C ASP A 2 -3.52 -20.78 -14.45
N LEU A 3 -2.48 -21.57 -14.26
CA LEU A 3 -1.08 -21.18 -14.41
C LEU A 3 -0.63 -21.57 -15.82
N MET A 4 -0.15 -20.61 -16.59
CA MET A 4 0.38 -20.86 -17.94
C MET A 4 1.73 -20.18 -18.11
N ALA A 5 2.70 -20.86 -18.72
CA ALA A 5 3.97 -20.29 -19.14
C ALA A 5 4.15 -20.51 -20.64
N CYS A 6 4.12 -19.42 -21.41
CA CYS A 6 4.14 -19.43 -22.86
C CYS A 6 5.29 -18.53 -23.34
N TYR A 7 6.14 -19.03 -24.23
CA TYR A 7 7.31 -18.29 -24.71
C TYR A 7 7.10 -17.64 -26.08
N GLU A 8 6.03 -17.98 -26.80
CA GLU A 8 5.76 -17.51 -28.16
C GLU A 8 4.27 -17.25 -28.41
N ALA A 9 3.98 -16.40 -29.41
CA ALA A 9 2.64 -15.88 -29.70
C ALA A 9 1.65 -16.88 -30.26
N SER A 10 2.12 -18.02 -30.77
CA SER A 10 1.29 -19.06 -31.36
C SER A 10 1.87 -20.44 -31.06
N GLY A 11 1.03 -21.36 -30.61
CA GLY A 11 1.44 -22.71 -30.24
C GLY A 11 0.90 -23.12 -28.88
N ALA A 12 1.28 -24.31 -28.41
CA ALA A 12 0.98 -24.73 -27.04
C ALA A 12 1.95 -24.04 -26.07
N CYS A 13 1.45 -23.61 -24.91
CA CYS A 13 2.29 -23.12 -23.83
C CYS A 13 3.20 -24.26 -23.33
N ALA A 14 4.40 -23.89 -22.86
CA ALA A 14 5.34 -24.85 -22.31
C ALA A 14 4.84 -25.45 -20.98
N LEU A 15 4.02 -24.68 -20.25
CA LEU A 15 3.31 -25.13 -19.05
C LEU A 15 1.87 -24.63 -19.09
N GLN A 16 0.92 -25.49 -18.72
CA GLN A 16 -0.47 -25.12 -18.52
C GLN A 16 -1.07 -26.04 -17.44
N GLU A 17 -1.41 -25.48 -16.28
CA GLU A 17 -1.92 -26.21 -15.12
C GLU A 17 -3.08 -25.48 -14.47
N THR A 18 -4.18 -26.17 -14.16
CA THR A 18 -5.30 -25.59 -13.41
C THR A 18 -5.05 -25.79 -11.92
N ILE A 19 -4.85 -24.69 -11.18
CA ILE A 19 -4.49 -24.73 -9.76
C ILE A 19 -5.73 -24.73 -8.87
N PHE A 20 -6.73 -23.90 -9.19
CA PHE A 20 -7.99 -23.83 -8.44
C PHE A 20 -9.18 -23.64 -9.38
N THR A 21 -10.29 -24.27 -9.08
CA THR A 21 -11.61 -23.97 -9.66
C THR A 21 -12.53 -23.62 -8.51
N ASP A 22 -13.09 -22.40 -8.52
CA ASP A 22 -14.07 -21.93 -7.51
C ASP A 22 -13.58 -22.07 -6.04
N PHE A 23 -12.35 -21.66 -5.75
CA PHE A 23 -11.72 -21.81 -4.43
C PHE A 23 -11.82 -20.54 -3.57
N GLU A 24 -12.21 -20.69 -2.30
CA GLU A 24 -12.35 -19.61 -1.32
C GLU A 24 -11.29 -19.72 -0.21
N LEU A 25 -10.64 -18.61 0.16
CA LEU A 25 -9.67 -18.54 1.26
C LEU A 25 -10.24 -17.77 2.45
N ALA A 26 -9.99 -18.27 3.66
CA ALA A 26 -10.33 -17.56 4.89
C ALA A 26 -9.38 -16.38 5.13
N LYS A 27 -9.94 -15.17 5.23
CA LYS A 27 -9.19 -13.95 5.56
C LYS A 27 -8.82 -13.97 7.06
N GLN A 28 -7.53 -13.98 7.39
CA GLN A 28 -7.10 -13.74 8.77
C GLN A 28 -7.25 -12.24 9.08
N VAL A 29 -8.20 -11.91 9.93
CA VAL A 29 -8.40 -10.54 10.41
C VAL A 29 -7.34 -10.25 11.47
N CYS A 30 -6.34 -9.43 11.14
CA CYS A 30 -5.55 -8.76 12.17
C CYS A 30 -6.44 -7.68 12.78
N ASP A 31 -7.08 -8.00 13.91
CA ASP A 31 -7.88 -7.02 14.65
C ASP A 31 -6.95 -6.00 15.31
N ARG A 32 -6.55 -4.98 14.54
CA ARG A 32 -5.81 -3.81 15.01
C ARG A 32 -6.75 -2.71 15.51
N SER A 33 -8.02 -3.04 15.74
CA SER A 33 -9.02 -2.14 16.33
C SER A 33 -9.01 -2.15 17.86
N THR A 34 -8.14 -2.95 18.49
CA THR A 34 -7.90 -2.88 19.94
C THR A 34 -7.49 -1.46 20.30
N GLY A 35 -8.44 -0.73 20.88
CA GLY A 35 -8.43 0.72 20.97
C GLY A 35 -7.26 1.30 21.74
N PHE A 36 -6.96 2.55 21.37
CA PHE A 36 -6.00 3.44 22.01
C PHE A 36 -6.18 3.51 23.55
N ILE A 37 -5.08 3.62 24.30
CA ILE A 37 -5.12 3.88 25.75
C ILE A 37 -5.78 5.25 25.97
N ASN A 38 -6.98 5.34 26.57
CA ASN A 38 -7.67 6.62 26.79
C ASN A 38 -6.70 7.72 27.32
N SER A 39 -6.37 8.74 26.52
CA SER A 39 -5.31 9.72 26.86
C SER A 39 -5.62 10.55 28.09
N HIS A 40 -6.90 10.82 28.41
CA HIS A 40 -7.25 11.54 29.62
C HIS A 40 -6.88 10.70 30.85
N SER A 41 -7.11 9.39 30.78
CA SER A 41 -6.63 8.44 31.79
C SER A 41 -5.10 8.27 31.76
N TRP A 42 -4.48 8.39 30.59
CA TRP A 42 -3.03 8.29 30.44
C TRP A 42 -2.28 9.52 30.98
N LEU A 43 -2.69 10.73 30.62
CA LEU A 43 -2.11 11.98 31.15
C LEU A 43 -2.21 12.00 32.67
N SER A 44 -3.38 11.64 33.21
CA SER A 44 -3.55 11.55 34.65
C SER A 44 -2.75 10.42 35.30
N SER A 45 -2.56 9.26 34.63
CA SER A 45 -1.73 8.17 35.15
C SER A 45 -0.25 8.53 35.23
N VAL A 46 0.23 9.41 34.34
CA VAL A 46 1.61 9.95 34.36
C VAL A 46 1.74 11.29 35.10
N GLY A 47 0.65 11.76 35.76
CA GLY A 47 0.67 12.96 36.61
C GLY A 47 0.64 14.30 35.88
N LEU A 48 0.17 14.32 34.62
CA LEU A 48 0.00 15.52 33.80
C LEU A 48 -1.46 16.02 33.79
N PRO A 49 -1.69 17.35 33.77
CA PRO A 49 -3.02 17.91 33.52
C PRO A 49 -3.57 17.51 32.14
N ALA A 50 -4.87 17.32 32.03
CA ALA A 50 -5.54 17.01 30.75
C ALA A 50 -5.34 18.09 29.66
N SER A 51 -5.00 19.32 30.05
CA SER A 51 -4.76 20.44 29.13
C SER A 51 -3.29 20.61 28.70
N THR A 52 -2.42 19.63 28.97
CA THR A 52 -0.99 19.75 28.68
C THR A 52 -0.74 19.66 27.17
N SER A 53 -0.25 20.76 26.57
CA SER A 53 0.14 20.81 25.16
C SER A 53 1.18 21.93 24.94
N PRO A 54 2.34 21.67 24.29
CA PRO A 54 2.84 20.34 23.90
C PRO A 54 3.15 19.46 25.12
N LEU A 55 3.19 18.14 24.92
CA LEU A 55 3.66 17.22 25.94
C LEU A 55 5.17 17.38 26.18
N PRO A 56 5.64 17.32 27.44
CA PRO A 56 7.07 17.25 27.73
C PRO A 56 7.75 16.09 26.97
N GLU A 57 9.03 16.24 26.65
CA GLU A 57 9.79 15.23 25.88
C GLU A 57 9.71 13.82 26.47
N TRP A 58 9.90 13.70 27.78
CA TRP A 58 9.78 12.42 28.48
C TRP A 58 8.39 11.80 28.35
N ALA A 59 7.33 12.62 28.33
CA ALA A 59 5.96 12.16 28.23
C ALA A 59 5.65 11.70 26.80
N ARG A 60 6.17 12.40 25.79
CA ARG A 60 6.06 11.94 24.40
C ARG A 60 6.72 10.58 24.21
N LEU A 61 7.95 10.41 24.68
CA LEU A 61 8.67 9.13 24.60
C LEU A 61 7.92 8.01 25.32
N GLN A 62 7.43 8.27 26.54
CA GLN A 62 6.63 7.31 27.29
C GLN A 62 5.34 6.94 26.55
N LEU A 63 4.67 7.90 25.92
CA LEU A 63 3.42 7.64 25.19
C LEU A 63 3.66 6.71 23.99
N ILE A 64 4.71 6.97 23.20
CA ILE A 64 5.05 6.13 22.04
C ILE A 64 5.44 4.72 22.49
N ASP A 65 6.12 4.60 23.63
CA ASP A 65 6.49 3.31 24.24
C ASP A 65 5.28 2.54 24.78
N ASP A 66 4.39 3.19 25.53
CA ASP A 66 3.19 2.59 26.09
C ASP A 66 2.21 2.11 25.00
N LEU A 67 2.21 2.78 23.84
CA LEU A 67 1.43 2.39 22.67
C LEU A 67 2.10 1.33 21.80
N ASP A 68 3.37 0.99 22.07
CA ASP A 68 4.20 0.07 21.28
C ASP A 68 4.26 0.46 19.78
N VAL A 69 4.26 1.77 19.49
CA VAL A 69 4.30 2.32 18.12
C VAL A 69 5.68 2.85 17.73
N ASN A 70 6.71 2.64 18.55
CA ASN A 70 8.09 3.10 18.34
C ASN A 70 8.64 2.77 16.93
N ASN A 71 8.25 1.63 16.35
CA ASN A 71 8.71 1.20 15.03
C ASN A 71 7.94 1.85 13.86
N TYR A 72 6.80 2.45 14.16
CA TYR A 72 5.82 2.94 13.18
C TYR A 72 5.62 4.46 13.25
N PHE A 73 6.15 5.08 14.31
CA PHE A 73 5.98 6.48 14.64
C PHE A 73 7.33 7.11 14.97
N SER A 74 7.68 8.22 14.32
CA SER A 74 8.91 8.98 14.56
C SER A 74 8.62 10.33 15.21
N LEU A 75 9.28 10.59 16.33
CA LEU A 75 9.32 11.93 16.92
C LEU A 75 10.40 12.82 16.30
N GLU A 76 11.31 12.25 15.51
CA GLU A 76 12.46 12.94 14.90
C GLU A 76 12.32 13.10 13.38
N ASP A 77 11.74 12.11 12.68
CA ASP A 77 11.54 12.16 11.23
C ASP A 77 10.22 12.86 10.90
N THR A 78 10.23 14.19 10.93
CA THR A 78 9.06 15.00 10.60
C THR A 78 8.93 15.16 9.09
N CYS A 79 7.73 15.01 8.54
CA CYS A 79 7.44 15.61 7.25
C CYS A 79 7.46 17.15 7.45
N TYR A 80 8.35 17.86 6.77
CA TYR A 80 8.53 19.29 7.04
C TYR A 80 7.78 20.12 5.99
N ASN A 81 6.80 20.92 6.43
CA ASN A 81 5.93 21.72 5.57
C ASN A 81 6.61 22.90 4.85
N VAL A 82 7.92 23.07 4.95
CA VAL A 82 8.68 24.03 4.12
C VAL A 82 9.66 23.35 3.17
N THR A 83 9.58 22.03 3.05
CA THR A 83 10.35 21.24 2.08
C THR A 83 9.41 20.59 1.06
N THR A 84 9.92 20.35 -0.15
CA THR A 84 9.18 19.56 -1.14
C THR A 84 8.95 18.13 -0.63
N PRO A 85 7.75 17.55 -0.78
CA PRO A 85 6.61 18.05 -1.56
C PRO A 85 5.59 18.90 -0.76
N PHE A 86 5.82 19.14 0.53
CA PHE A 86 4.87 19.76 1.45
C PHE A 86 5.04 21.28 1.63
N MET A 87 5.73 21.97 0.72
CA MET A 87 6.08 23.37 0.89
C MET A 87 4.83 24.28 0.96
N THR A 88 4.60 24.94 2.09
CA THR A 88 3.44 25.83 2.31
C THR A 88 3.47 27.06 1.40
N ALA A 89 4.66 27.55 1.06
CA ALA A 89 4.81 28.75 0.22
C ALA A 89 4.26 28.57 -1.21
N THR A 90 4.19 27.33 -1.69
CA THR A 90 3.65 26.99 -3.01
C THR A 90 2.23 26.42 -2.93
N ALA A 91 1.74 26.12 -1.72
CA ALA A 91 0.47 25.49 -1.51
C ALA A 91 -0.69 26.48 -1.73
N THR A 92 -1.69 26.06 -2.49
CA THR A 92 -2.95 26.80 -2.66
C THR A 92 -4.01 26.12 -1.80
N ASN A 93 -4.57 26.84 -0.83
CA ASN A 93 -5.55 26.30 0.14
C ASN A 93 -5.07 25.01 0.83
N GLY A 94 -3.77 24.92 1.14
CA GLY A 94 -3.15 23.76 1.78
C GLY A 94 -2.80 22.61 0.84
N PHE A 95 -2.89 22.78 -0.48
CA PHE A 95 -2.51 21.75 -1.47
C PHE A 95 -1.42 22.23 -2.44
N ASN A 96 -0.40 21.40 -2.61
CA ASN A 96 0.52 21.41 -3.75
C ASN A 96 0.00 20.40 -4.79
N ASN A 97 -0.82 20.86 -5.73
CA ASN A 97 -1.40 20.00 -6.76
C ASN A 97 -0.54 20.03 -8.03
N GLU A 98 0.38 19.07 -8.17
CA GLU A 98 1.29 19.00 -9.30
C GLU A 98 0.62 18.49 -10.58
N CYS A 99 -0.52 17.82 -10.44
CA CYS A 99 -1.24 17.21 -11.55
C CYS A 99 -2.37 18.10 -12.09
N GLY A 100 -2.84 19.07 -11.29
CA GLY A 100 -3.67 20.21 -11.69
C GLY A 100 -5.14 19.92 -12.00
N THR A 101 -5.54 18.64 -12.12
CA THR A 101 -6.89 18.24 -12.53
C THR A 101 -7.75 17.71 -11.39
N ILE A 102 -7.13 17.24 -10.30
CA ILE A 102 -7.86 16.69 -9.16
C ILE A 102 -8.48 17.79 -8.32
N ALA A 103 -9.80 17.74 -8.17
CA ALA A 103 -10.53 18.58 -7.22
C ALA A 103 -10.21 18.14 -5.79
N HIS A 104 -9.86 19.09 -4.94
CA HIS A 104 -9.53 18.82 -3.54
C HIS A 104 -10.28 19.79 -2.63
N ASN A 105 -10.45 19.40 -1.37
CA ASN A 105 -10.99 20.31 -0.38
C ASN A 105 -10.04 21.51 -0.16
N THR A 106 -10.55 22.54 0.51
CA THR A 106 -9.77 23.71 0.87
C THR A 106 -9.50 23.70 2.36
N PHE A 107 -8.24 23.82 2.75
CA PHE A 107 -7.86 24.07 4.13
C PHE A 107 -7.74 25.58 4.39
N THR A 108 -8.03 25.96 5.62
CA THR A 108 -7.95 27.32 6.15
C THR A 108 -6.58 27.57 6.78
N SER A 109 -6.27 28.82 7.09
CA SER A 109 -5.03 29.16 7.80
C SER A 109 -4.98 28.70 9.26
N ALA A 110 -6.09 28.19 9.81
CA ALA A 110 -6.12 27.56 11.13
C ALA A 110 -5.72 26.09 11.07
N ASP A 111 -5.74 25.48 9.88
CA ASP A 111 -5.39 24.09 9.69
C ASP A 111 -3.88 23.94 9.57
N THR A 112 -3.31 22.98 10.31
CA THR A 112 -1.87 22.72 10.33
C THR A 112 -1.52 21.52 9.45
N ILE A 113 -1.97 21.59 8.20
CA ILE A 113 -1.84 20.52 7.21
C ILE A 113 -1.43 21.08 5.85
N VAL A 114 -0.51 20.39 5.18
CA VAL A 114 -0.20 20.61 3.77
C VAL A 114 -0.21 19.27 3.04
N CYS A 115 -1.00 19.19 1.97
CA CYS A 115 -1.07 18.02 1.12
C CYS A 115 -0.38 18.27 -0.22
N SER A 116 0.11 17.20 -0.82
CA SER A 116 0.68 17.14 -2.15
C SER A 116 -0.02 16.05 -2.95
N ILE A 117 -0.45 16.41 -4.15
CA ILE A 117 -0.98 15.49 -5.15
C ILE A 117 0.12 15.34 -6.22
N PRO A 118 0.68 14.14 -6.41
CA PRO A 118 1.79 13.91 -7.34
C PRO A 118 1.33 14.05 -8.80
N THR A 119 2.27 14.25 -9.71
CA THR A 119 2.05 14.38 -11.16
C THR A 119 1.17 13.30 -11.79
N ASP A 120 1.19 12.09 -11.22
CA ASP A 120 0.51 10.92 -11.77
C ASP A 120 -0.99 10.91 -11.46
N CYS A 121 -1.50 11.89 -10.69
CA CYS A 121 -2.91 12.02 -10.32
C CYS A 121 -3.52 10.74 -9.68
N ASN A 122 -2.71 9.91 -9.03
CA ASN A 122 -3.15 8.61 -8.51
C ASN A 122 -3.28 8.58 -6.98
N GLY A 123 -3.12 9.71 -6.30
CA GLY A 123 -3.11 9.71 -4.84
C GLY A 123 -2.85 11.06 -4.19
N VAL A 124 -2.55 11.00 -2.90
CA VAL A 124 -2.20 12.17 -2.08
C VAL A 124 -1.21 11.78 -1.00
N ARG A 125 -0.36 12.74 -0.63
CA ARG A 125 0.47 12.72 0.56
C ARG A 125 0.13 13.96 1.37
N CYS A 126 -0.15 13.82 2.65
CA CYS A 126 -0.45 14.93 3.54
C CYS A 126 0.51 14.94 4.70
N CYS A 127 1.03 16.11 5.02
CA CYS A 127 1.82 16.34 6.21
C CYS A 127 1.01 17.16 7.20
N VAL A 128 0.80 16.61 8.40
CA VAL A 128 0.01 17.23 9.46
C VAL A 128 0.92 17.55 10.64
N ASP A 129 1.04 18.81 11.03
CA ASP A 129 1.69 19.14 12.29
C ASP A 129 0.78 18.72 13.44
N VAL A 130 1.37 18.04 14.43
CA VAL A 130 0.70 17.57 15.64
C VAL A 130 1.32 18.30 16.83
N PRO A 131 0.80 19.49 17.21
CA PRO A 131 1.40 20.34 18.23
C PRO A 131 1.57 19.63 19.57
N GLN A 132 0.63 18.78 19.95
CA GLN A 132 0.63 18.03 21.20
C GLN A 132 1.86 17.13 21.32
N LEU A 133 2.30 16.54 20.22
CA LEU A 133 3.50 15.70 20.15
C LEU A 133 4.72 16.47 19.66
N ALA A 134 4.58 17.77 19.35
CA ALA A 134 5.63 18.62 18.78
C ALA A 134 6.45 17.88 17.71
N THR A 135 5.72 17.23 16.79
CA THR A 135 6.18 16.50 15.60
C THR A 135 5.14 16.70 14.49
N SER A 136 5.38 16.12 13.32
CA SER A 136 4.41 16.04 12.23
C SER A 136 4.27 14.62 11.71
N LEU A 137 3.13 14.31 11.10
CA LEU A 137 2.81 12.98 10.57
C LEU A 137 2.53 13.02 9.09
N GLU A 138 3.15 12.09 8.36
CA GLU A 138 2.86 11.86 6.95
C GLU A 138 1.72 10.85 6.79
N TYR A 139 0.67 11.24 6.09
CA TYR A 139 -0.39 10.35 5.63
C TYR A 139 -0.26 10.20 4.12
N LYS A 140 -0.42 8.99 3.59
CA LYS A 140 -0.38 8.74 2.14
C LYS A 140 -1.44 7.73 1.76
N MET A 141 -2.09 8.00 0.63
CA MET A 141 -2.97 7.08 -0.06
C MET A 141 -2.71 7.16 -1.56
N ILE A 142 -2.33 6.04 -2.17
CA ILE A 142 -2.08 5.92 -3.60
C ILE A 142 -2.92 4.77 -4.16
N VAL A 143 -3.75 5.05 -5.17
CA VAL A 143 -4.49 4.08 -5.96
C VAL A 143 -3.67 3.76 -7.21
N ASP A 144 -2.77 2.78 -7.10
CA ASP A 144 -1.92 2.33 -8.20
C ASP A 144 -2.68 1.34 -9.07
N THR A 145 -3.38 1.87 -10.07
CA THR A 145 -4.13 1.10 -11.08
C THR A 145 -3.22 0.06 -11.73
N CYS A 146 -2.00 0.49 -12.01
CA CYS A 146 -1.04 -0.24 -12.80
C CYS A 146 -0.41 -1.39 -11.99
N GLY A 147 0.10 -1.11 -10.80
CA GLY A 147 0.54 -2.14 -9.85
C GLY A 147 -0.60 -3.02 -9.31
N ASN A 148 -1.87 -2.66 -9.58
CA ASN A 148 -3.07 -3.29 -9.03
C ASN A 148 -3.07 -3.26 -7.48
N ARG A 149 -2.65 -2.13 -6.90
CA ARG A 149 -2.50 -1.94 -5.44
C ARG A 149 -3.10 -0.62 -4.95
N LEU A 150 -3.76 -0.67 -3.80
CA LEU A 150 -4.04 0.49 -2.95
C LEU A 150 -2.99 0.53 -1.84
N ARG A 151 -2.20 1.60 -1.80
CA ARG A 151 -1.13 1.78 -0.81
C ARG A 151 -1.53 2.83 0.21
N LEU A 152 -1.51 2.47 1.48
CA LEU A 152 -1.87 3.35 2.59
C LEU A 152 -0.69 3.46 3.55
N LYS A 153 -0.38 4.67 3.99
CA LYS A 153 0.72 4.94 4.91
C LYS A 153 0.33 5.98 5.96
N VAL A 154 0.65 5.70 7.21
CA VAL A 154 0.60 6.62 8.35
C VAL A 154 1.98 6.58 8.99
N ASP A 155 2.72 7.65 8.81
CA ASP A 155 4.13 7.77 9.17
C ASP A 155 4.96 6.56 8.70
N LYS A 156 5.58 5.76 9.58
CA LYS A 156 6.38 4.58 9.14
C LYS A 156 5.53 3.33 8.90
N LEU A 157 4.24 3.33 9.28
CA LEU A 157 3.32 2.22 9.03
C LEU A 157 2.77 2.30 7.61
N GLU A 158 3.04 1.28 6.79
CA GLU A 158 2.52 1.16 5.41
C GLU A 158 1.85 -0.20 5.18
N THR A 159 0.85 -0.24 4.30
CA THR A 159 0.23 -1.47 3.83
C THR A 159 -0.13 -1.36 2.35
N ASP A 160 -0.01 -2.48 1.65
CA ASP A 160 -0.43 -2.64 0.26
C ASP A 160 -1.60 -3.61 0.16
N ILE A 161 -2.73 -3.12 -0.34
CA ILE A 161 -3.96 -3.91 -0.54
C ILE A 161 -4.07 -4.19 -2.04
N SER A 162 -4.28 -5.45 -2.44
CA SER A 162 -4.59 -5.72 -3.85
C SER A 162 -5.92 -5.09 -4.23
N LEU A 163 -5.97 -4.36 -5.34
CA LEU A 163 -7.22 -3.84 -5.88
C LEU A 163 -8.12 -4.96 -6.44
N HIS A 164 -7.59 -6.17 -6.65
CA HIS A 164 -8.39 -7.36 -6.97
C HIS A 164 -9.20 -7.85 -5.76
N ASP A 165 -8.59 -7.86 -4.58
CA ASP A 165 -9.19 -8.33 -3.34
C ASP A 165 -9.88 -7.22 -2.54
N TYR A 166 -9.85 -5.98 -3.06
CA TYR A 166 -10.45 -4.81 -2.43
C TYR A 166 -11.96 -4.77 -2.70
N ASP A 167 -12.74 -4.67 -1.63
CA ASP A 167 -14.18 -4.50 -1.71
C ASP A 167 -14.53 -3.02 -1.94
N PHE A 168 -14.81 -2.69 -3.20
CA PHE A 168 -15.20 -1.35 -3.65
C PHE A 168 -16.57 -0.87 -3.13
N GLU A 169 -17.36 -1.74 -2.50
CA GLU A 169 -18.64 -1.36 -1.89
C GLU A 169 -18.49 -0.95 -0.42
N SER A 170 -17.33 -1.23 0.18
CA SER A 170 -17.06 -1.00 1.60
C SER A 170 -16.15 0.20 1.85
N SER A 171 -16.32 0.82 3.02
CA SER A 171 -15.34 1.75 3.56
C SER A 171 -14.27 0.99 4.36
N GLY A 172 -13.03 1.40 4.18
CA GLY A 172 -11.88 0.88 4.90
C GLY A 172 -11.41 1.85 5.99
N LYS A 173 -10.76 1.27 7.01
CA LYS A 173 -10.05 2.01 8.05
C LYS A 173 -8.64 1.46 8.19
N PHE A 174 -7.65 2.33 8.05
CA PHE A 174 -6.26 2.03 8.33
C PHE A 174 -5.83 2.86 9.54
N SER A 175 -5.48 2.19 10.64
CA SER A 175 -5.30 2.82 11.95
C SER A 175 -3.97 2.41 12.55
N LEU A 176 -3.20 3.40 12.99
CA LEU A 176 -2.03 3.23 13.84
C LEU A 176 -2.51 3.26 15.30
N TYR A 177 -3.01 2.11 15.77
CA TYR A 177 -3.47 1.89 17.16
C TYR A 177 -4.51 2.92 17.66
N GLY A 178 -5.35 3.45 16.77
CA GLY A 178 -6.37 4.46 17.08
C GLY A 178 -5.82 5.89 17.28
N LEU A 179 -4.50 6.07 17.32
CA LEU A 179 -3.86 7.39 17.47
C LEU A 179 -3.98 8.21 16.19
N ALA A 180 -3.65 7.58 15.06
CA ALA A 180 -3.64 8.19 13.75
C ALA A 180 -4.36 7.26 12.76
N GLU A 181 -5.36 7.78 12.05
CA GLU A 181 -6.24 6.97 11.21
C GLU A 181 -6.43 7.57 9.81
N ILE A 182 -6.52 6.70 8.81
CA ILE A 182 -7.05 7.00 7.49
C ILE A 182 -8.38 6.25 7.36
N ASN A 183 -9.46 7.01 7.15
CA ASN A 183 -10.74 6.47 6.72
C ASN A 183 -10.84 6.70 5.22
N TYR A 184 -11.10 5.63 4.48
CA TYR A 184 -11.07 5.69 3.02
C TYR A 184 -12.19 4.86 2.39
N GLN A 185 -12.61 5.27 1.21
CA GLN A 185 -13.48 4.50 0.34
C GLN A 185 -13.06 4.78 -1.09
N VAL A 186 -12.80 3.71 -1.84
CA VAL A 186 -12.55 3.77 -3.28
C VAL A 186 -13.70 3.06 -3.96
N SER A 187 -14.35 3.74 -4.90
CA SER A 187 -15.41 3.19 -5.75
C SER A 187 -14.89 3.06 -7.18
N ASN A 188 -15.19 1.95 -7.84
CA ASN A 188 -14.74 1.68 -9.20
C ASN A 188 -15.80 2.12 -10.23
N LEU A 189 -15.55 3.22 -10.94
CA LEU A 189 -16.42 3.71 -12.02
C LEU A 189 -16.03 3.07 -13.36
N LEU A 190 -16.51 1.84 -13.57
CA LEU A 190 -16.12 1.01 -14.73
C LEU A 190 -16.41 1.67 -16.09
N LEU A 191 -17.56 2.34 -16.23
CA LEU A 191 -17.98 2.92 -17.52
C LEU A 191 -17.18 4.16 -17.92
N SER A 192 -16.66 4.92 -16.95
CA SER A 192 -15.87 6.13 -17.20
C SER A 192 -14.37 5.92 -17.03
N ASN A 193 -13.92 4.69 -16.76
CA ASN A 193 -12.53 4.34 -16.49
C ASN A 193 -11.90 5.22 -15.39
N GLN A 194 -12.62 5.38 -14.29
CA GLN A 194 -12.26 6.27 -13.19
C GLN A 194 -12.41 5.56 -11.83
N TYR A 195 -11.77 6.12 -10.82
CA TYR A 195 -12.11 5.87 -9.42
C TYR A 195 -12.81 7.08 -8.84
N GLU A 196 -13.76 6.85 -7.95
CA GLU A 196 -14.27 7.87 -7.04
C GLU A 196 -13.71 7.58 -5.65
N VAL A 197 -13.13 8.59 -5.02
CA VAL A 197 -12.31 8.44 -3.82
C VAL A 197 -12.83 9.37 -2.74
N THR A 198 -13.10 8.81 -1.56
CA THR A 198 -13.37 9.54 -0.33
C THR A 198 -12.29 9.20 0.68
N MET A 199 -11.70 10.22 1.31
CA MET A 199 -10.63 10.04 2.28
C MET A 199 -10.70 11.13 3.35
N SER A 200 -10.62 10.70 4.61
CA SER A 200 -10.34 11.57 5.74
C SER A 200 -9.23 11.01 6.60
N ILE A 201 -8.52 11.90 7.27
CA ILE A 201 -7.48 11.55 8.24
C ILE A 201 -7.84 12.10 9.61
N LYS A 202 -7.46 11.36 10.64
CA LYS A 202 -7.72 11.73 12.03
C LYS A 202 -6.48 11.52 12.87
N PHE A 203 -6.25 12.44 13.80
CA PHE A 203 -5.33 12.25 14.91
C PHE A 203 -6.11 12.45 16.21
N CYS A 204 -6.15 11.40 17.02
CA CYS A 204 -6.97 11.32 18.23
C CYS A 204 -6.06 10.88 19.37
N LEU A 205 -5.68 11.81 20.26
CA LEU A 205 -5.12 11.40 21.54
C LEU A 205 -6.22 10.78 22.39
N ASN A 206 -7.46 11.20 22.27
CA ASN A 206 -8.54 10.60 23.05
C ASN A 206 -8.96 9.25 22.44
N GLY A 207 -8.75 8.15 23.17
CA GLY A 207 -9.23 6.82 22.78
C GLY A 207 -10.76 6.62 22.93
N ASP A 208 -11.49 7.67 23.34
CA ASP A 208 -12.95 7.65 23.43
C ASP A 208 -13.55 8.07 22.09
N THR A 209 -14.10 7.12 21.34
CA THR A 209 -14.72 7.33 20.04
C THR A 209 -15.99 8.18 20.07
N SER A 210 -16.52 8.49 21.27
CA SER A 210 -17.66 9.40 21.43
C SER A 210 -17.25 10.88 21.50
N LEU A 211 -15.95 11.15 21.68
CA LEU A 211 -15.38 12.49 21.68
C LEU A 211 -14.85 12.85 20.29
N ALA A 212 -14.82 14.15 19.99
CA ALA A 212 -14.15 14.64 18.80
C ALA A 212 -12.63 14.40 18.92
N CYS A 213 -12.01 14.02 17.80
CA CYS A 213 -10.56 13.90 17.71
C CYS A 213 -9.89 15.28 17.77
N ASP A 214 -8.62 15.31 18.19
CA ASP A 214 -7.84 16.54 18.28
C ASP A 214 -7.67 17.22 16.92
N GLN A 215 -7.50 16.41 15.86
CA GLN A 215 -7.45 16.87 14.48
C GLN A 215 -8.20 15.90 13.57
N GLU A 216 -9.03 16.43 12.67
CA GLU A 216 -9.73 15.67 11.64
C GLU A 216 -9.81 16.50 10.36
N TYR A 217 -9.37 15.91 9.24
CA TYR A 217 -9.36 16.57 7.94
C TYR A 217 -9.99 15.67 6.88
N THR A 218 -10.97 16.20 6.15
CA THR A 218 -11.47 15.55 4.93
C THR A 218 -10.58 15.95 3.77
N ILE A 219 -9.82 15.00 3.22
CA ILE A 219 -8.88 15.24 2.12
C ILE A 219 -9.63 15.19 0.78
N PHE A 220 -10.40 14.12 0.57
CA PHE A 220 -11.21 13.89 -0.62
C PHE A 220 -12.65 13.57 -0.22
N ASN A 221 -13.60 14.06 -1.02
CA ASN A 221 -15.02 13.82 -0.84
C ASN A 221 -15.64 13.55 -2.21
N ALA A 222 -15.89 12.26 -2.50
CA ALA A 222 -16.32 11.80 -3.82
C ALA A 222 -15.47 12.39 -4.96
N THR A 223 -14.15 12.43 -4.78
CA THR A 223 -13.22 13.01 -5.75
C THR A 223 -12.91 11.99 -6.84
N VAL A 224 -12.97 12.42 -8.10
CA VAL A 224 -12.76 11.53 -9.26
C VAL A 224 -11.29 11.53 -9.70
N PHE A 225 -10.73 10.34 -9.84
CA PHE A 225 -9.37 10.08 -10.31
C PHE A 225 -9.47 9.30 -11.62
N ASP A 226 -8.80 9.76 -12.67
CA ASP A 226 -8.69 9.00 -13.91
C ASP A 226 -7.79 7.79 -13.68
N LYS A 227 -8.20 6.62 -14.18
CA LYS A 227 -7.33 5.45 -14.15
C LYS A 227 -6.21 5.64 -15.15
N GLU A 228 -4.99 5.40 -14.68
CA GLU A 228 -3.82 5.38 -15.56
C GLU A 228 -4.04 4.36 -16.69
N SER A 229 -3.66 4.75 -17.90
CA SER A 229 -3.65 3.84 -19.05
C SER A 229 -2.44 2.93 -18.94
N CYS A 230 -2.64 1.76 -18.35
CA CYS A 230 -1.56 0.81 -18.14
C CYS A 230 -1.36 -0.07 -19.38
N ASN A 231 -0.15 -0.06 -19.94
CA ASN A 231 0.18 -0.91 -21.07
C ASN A 231 0.72 -2.28 -20.61
N TYR A 232 -0.15 -3.16 -20.10
CA TYR A 232 0.17 -4.57 -19.80
C TYR A 232 0.10 -5.51 -20.99
N ASN A 233 -0.50 -5.04 -22.08
CA ASN A 233 -0.91 -5.84 -23.23
C ASN A 233 -0.10 -5.52 -24.48
N THR A 234 1.16 -5.13 -24.35
CA THR A 234 2.04 -5.41 -25.48
C THR A 234 2.05 -6.93 -25.65
N SER A 235 1.71 -7.39 -26.86
CA SER A 235 1.94 -8.79 -27.25
C SER A 235 3.41 -9.16 -26.99
N PHE A 236 3.79 -10.42 -27.21
CA PHE A 236 5.20 -10.82 -27.20
C PHE A 236 6.06 -9.72 -27.83
N LYS A 237 7.03 -9.21 -27.07
CA LYS A 237 7.92 -8.09 -27.47
C LYS A 237 8.41 -8.27 -28.90
N ASP A 238 8.72 -9.52 -29.24
CA ASP A 238 8.89 -10.00 -30.59
C ASP A 238 7.85 -11.08 -30.90
N SER A 239 6.82 -10.73 -31.67
CA SER A 239 5.79 -11.68 -32.11
C SER A 239 6.28 -12.69 -33.15
N GLY A 240 7.50 -12.51 -33.68
CA GLY A 240 8.20 -13.46 -34.55
C GLY A 240 9.19 -14.37 -33.81
N PHE A 241 9.35 -14.19 -32.49
CA PHE A 241 10.24 -15.05 -31.71
C PHE A 241 9.76 -16.50 -31.74
N SER A 242 10.70 -17.44 -31.89
CA SER A 242 10.46 -18.86 -31.67
C SER A 242 11.56 -19.46 -30.81
N LEU A 243 11.15 -20.09 -29.72
CA LEU A 243 12.07 -20.75 -28.78
C LEU A 243 12.85 -21.87 -29.47
N SER A 244 12.20 -22.61 -30.37
CA SER A 244 12.84 -23.72 -31.11
C SER A 244 13.97 -23.25 -32.02
N THR A 245 13.77 -22.13 -32.73
CA THR A 245 14.80 -21.51 -33.58
C THR A 245 15.94 -20.96 -32.74
N TRP A 246 15.62 -20.23 -31.67
CA TRP A 246 16.62 -19.66 -30.77
C TRP A 246 17.52 -20.73 -30.14
N LEU A 247 16.93 -21.85 -29.70
CA LEU A 247 17.67 -23.00 -29.18
C LEU A 247 18.59 -23.62 -30.25
N ALA A 248 18.08 -23.82 -31.47
CA ALA A 248 18.86 -24.39 -32.57
C ALA A 248 20.05 -23.52 -32.95
N ASP A 249 19.87 -22.20 -33.02
CA ASP A 249 20.93 -21.24 -33.35
C ASP A 249 22.05 -21.25 -32.31
N LYS A 250 21.70 -21.42 -31.03
CA LYS A 250 22.67 -21.57 -29.94
C LYS A 250 23.19 -23.00 -29.75
N SER A 251 22.73 -23.96 -30.57
CA SER A 251 23.03 -25.39 -30.41
C SER A 251 22.67 -25.94 -29.01
N LEU A 252 21.57 -25.43 -28.44
CA LEU A 252 21.05 -25.76 -27.12
C LEU A 252 19.81 -26.67 -27.23
N GLY A 253 19.50 -27.36 -26.13
CA GLY A 253 18.25 -28.08 -25.94
C GLY A 253 17.59 -27.66 -24.63
N LEU A 254 16.26 -27.79 -24.54
CA LEU A 254 15.47 -27.37 -23.37
C LEU A 254 15.97 -27.94 -22.03
N THR A 255 16.50 -29.16 -22.04
CA THR A 255 17.00 -29.84 -20.84
C THR A 255 18.46 -29.55 -20.52
N ASN A 256 19.18 -28.86 -21.40
CA ASN A 256 20.63 -28.65 -21.33
C ASN A 256 21.03 -27.17 -21.36
N MET A 257 20.12 -26.25 -21.06
CA MET A 257 20.44 -24.83 -20.90
C MET A 257 21.24 -24.58 -19.62
N SER A 258 22.29 -23.77 -19.71
CA SER A 258 22.95 -23.23 -18.52
C SER A 258 22.15 -22.07 -17.94
N ILE A 259 22.50 -21.64 -16.72
CA ILE A 259 21.91 -20.45 -16.08
C ILE A 259 22.15 -19.20 -16.94
N VAL A 260 23.32 -19.10 -17.58
CA VAL A 260 23.65 -17.97 -18.45
C VAL A 260 22.79 -17.98 -19.71
N ASP A 261 22.52 -19.16 -20.29
CA ASP A 261 21.63 -19.27 -21.45
C ASP A 261 20.18 -18.92 -21.08
N ALA A 262 19.74 -19.33 -19.89
CA ALA A 262 18.43 -18.95 -19.37
C ALA A 262 18.32 -17.44 -19.16
N ASP A 263 19.34 -16.81 -18.56
CA ASP A 263 19.38 -15.36 -18.35
C ASP A 263 19.35 -14.58 -19.67
N ASP A 264 20.17 -15.01 -20.64
CA ASP A 264 20.17 -14.47 -22.01
C ASP A 264 18.77 -14.53 -22.67
N LEU A 265 18.05 -15.63 -22.46
CA LEU A 265 16.69 -15.81 -22.99
C LEU A 265 15.69 -14.89 -22.28
N LEU A 266 15.74 -14.81 -20.95
CA LEU A 266 14.84 -13.98 -20.15
C LEU A 266 15.03 -12.49 -20.46
N GLN A 267 16.28 -12.06 -20.62
CA GLN A 267 16.62 -10.70 -21.04
C GLN A 267 16.19 -10.40 -22.48
N LEU A 268 16.35 -11.36 -23.40
CA LEU A 268 15.86 -11.21 -24.77
C LEU A 268 14.33 -10.97 -24.79
N LEU A 269 13.61 -11.72 -23.97
CA LEU A 269 12.16 -11.64 -23.78
C LEU A 269 11.71 -10.45 -22.89
N GLN A 270 12.64 -9.73 -22.24
CA GLN A 270 12.37 -8.64 -21.28
C GLN A 270 11.45 -9.02 -20.13
N ILE A 271 11.63 -10.24 -19.63
CA ILE A 271 10.92 -10.71 -18.43
C ILE A 271 11.87 -10.84 -17.23
N ASP A 272 13.16 -10.58 -17.43
CA ASP A 272 14.20 -10.56 -16.40
C ASP A 272 13.89 -9.56 -15.29
N ASP A 273 13.42 -8.36 -15.63
CA ASP A 273 13.05 -7.34 -14.63
C ASP A 273 11.88 -7.74 -13.71
N PHE A 274 11.12 -8.78 -14.09
CA PHE A 274 9.98 -9.29 -13.33
C PHE A 274 10.27 -10.63 -12.62
N MET A 275 11.52 -11.12 -12.70
CA MET A 275 11.96 -12.39 -12.13
C MET A 275 12.75 -12.16 -10.83
N GLU A 276 12.43 -12.95 -9.79
CA GLU A 276 13.15 -12.91 -8.52
C GLU A 276 14.42 -13.79 -8.59
N TYR A 277 15.60 -13.17 -8.66
CA TYR A 277 16.88 -13.87 -8.76
C TYR A 277 17.57 -14.15 -7.42
N SER A 278 17.19 -13.40 -6.38
CA SER A 278 17.85 -13.49 -5.07
C SER A 278 17.27 -14.61 -4.19
N ASN A 279 16.03 -15.01 -4.45
CA ASN A 279 15.29 -16.00 -3.67
C ASN A 279 14.40 -16.88 -4.58
N ILE A 280 15.04 -17.56 -5.54
CA ILE A 280 14.36 -18.45 -6.48
C ILE A 280 13.63 -19.56 -5.71
N CYS A 281 12.36 -19.79 -6.02
CA CYS A 281 11.60 -20.87 -5.39
C CYS A 281 12.22 -22.23 -5.71
N ASN A 282 12.53 -23.01 -4.66
CA ASN A 282 13.15 -24.32 -4.79
C ASN A 282 12.13 -25.41 -4.46
N PHE A 283 11.73 -26.20 -5.46
CA PHE A 283 10.83 -27.35 -5.29
C PHE A 283 11.25 -28.33 -4.18
N THR A 284 12.56 -28.47 -3.93
CA THR A 284 13.10 -29.35 -2.87
C THR A 284 13.30 -28.65 -1.53
N GLY A 285 13.13 -27.32 -1.49
CA GLY A 285 13.23 -26.50 -0.30
C GLY A 285 11.87 -26.28 0.36
N SER A 286 11.88 -25.84 1.62
CA SER A 286 10.67 -25.30 2.24
C SER A 286 10.22 -24.04 1.47
N PRO A 287 8.91 -23.82 1.23
CA PRO A 287 7.75 -24.58 1.72
C PRO A 287 7.25 -25.70 0.79
N TYR A 288 8.02 -26.10 -0.24
CA TYR A 288 7.59 -27.03 -1.30
C TYR A 288 7.98 -28.49 -1.05
N VAL A 289 8.94 -28.73 -0.16
CA VAL A 289 9.35 -30.08 0.25
C VAL A 289 8.19 -30.86 0.89
N GLY A 290 8.02 -32.12 0.49
CA GLY A 290 7.01 -33.01 1.07
C GLY A 290 5.60 -32.89 0.50
N ALA A 291 5.43 -32.17 -0.62
CA ALA A 291 4.13 -31.97 -1.25
C ALA A 291 3.48 -33.30 -1.69
N VAL A 292 2.19 -33.45 -1.40
CA VAL A 292 1.35 -34.54 -1.91
C VAL A 292 0.44 -33.96 -2.97
N ASP A 293 0.49 -34.52 -4.19
CA ASP A 293 -0.26 -34.04 -5.36
C ASP A 293 -0.06 -32.53 -5.65
N GLY A 294 1.15 -32.02 -5.40
CA GLY A 294 1.51 -30.61 -5.61
C GLY A 294 1.18 -29.67 -4.43
N TRP A 295 0.64 -30.19 -3.33
CA TRP A 295 0.21 -29.39 -2.18
C TRP A 295 0.98 -29.69 -0.91
N ASN A 296 1.37 -28.63 -0.20
CA ASN A 296 1.82 -28.70 1.19
C ASN A 296 0.81 -27.99 2.10
N ASN A 297 0.12 -28.78 2.93
CA ASN A 297 -0.80 -28.24 3.93
C ASN A 297 -0.02 -27.96 5.23
N VAL A 298 0.24 -26.69 5.49
CA VAL A 298 1.03 -26.25 6.67
C VAL A 298 0.19 -26.02 7.93
N VAL A 299 -1.13 -26.27 7.88
CA VAL A 299 -2.03 -26.11 9.04
C VAL A 299 -3.14 -27.17 9.04
N SER A 300 -3.31 -27.89 10.15
CA SER A 300 -4.55 -28.57 10.50
C SER A 300 -5.46 -27.58 11.25
N LEU A 301 -6.47 -27.02 10.58
CA LEU A 301 -7.52 -26.28 11.28
C LEU A 301 -8.44 -27.28 11.98
N SER A 302 -8.13 -27.62 13.23
CA SER A 302 -9.13 -28.18 14.15
C SER A 302 -10.07 -27.05 14.55
N VAL A 303 -11.20 -26.93 13.85
CA VAL A 303 -12.29 -26.05 14.26
C VAL A 303 -13.19 -26.84 15.21
N THR A 304 -13.10 -26.52 16.50
CA THR A 304 -14.21 -26.71 17.47
C THR A 304 -14.98 -25.41 17.60
#